data_AF-A0A7H8NFS6-F1
#
_entry.id   AF-A0A7H8NFS6-F1
#
_cell.length_a   1.000
_cell.length_b   1.000
_cell.length_c   1.000
_cell.angle_alpha   90.00
_cell.angle_beta   90.00
_cell.angle_gamma   90.00
#
_symmetry.space_group_name_H-M   'P 1'
#
loop_
_entity.id
_entity.type
_entity.pdbx_description
1 polymer ?
#
loop_
_entity_poly.entity_id
_entity_poly.type
_entity_poly.pdbx_seq_one_letter_code
_entity_poly.pdbx_strand_id
1 'polypeptide(L)' 'MLRLSAEAILHRIGEAVNSLGGEFTAAHPEVRWRAMKGMRDLVAHDCGAVDHGILWNALAHSPAREAAHVRRILDEGP' A
#
# COMPACT_ATOMS: atom_id res chain seq x y z
N MET A 1 17.55 -11.74 -0.30
CA MET A 1 16.43 -12.18 -1.15
C MET A 1 15.10 -11.58 -0.68
N LEU A 2 14.61 -11.88 0.54
CA LEU A 2 13.27 -11.43 1.02
C LEU A 2 13.05 -9.91 1.04
N ARG A 3 14.10 -9.13 1.35
CA ARG A 3 14.04 -7.66 1.39
C ARG A 3 13.67 -7.04 0.04
N LEU A 4 14.36 -7.43 -1.04
CA LEU A 4 14.09 -6.90 -2.39
C LEU A 4 12.67 -7.24 -2.86
N SER A 5 12.18 -8.43 -2.50
CA SER A 5 10.79 -8.82 -2.78
C SER A 5 9.78 -7.97 -2.02
N ALA A 6 10.04 -7.67 -0.74
CA ALA A 6 9.18 -6.80 0.06
C ALA A 6 9.13 -5.36 -0.50
N GLU A 7 10.28 -4.81 -0.87
CA GLU A 7 10.39 -3.49 -1.52
C GLU A 7 9.60 -3.46 -2.84
N ALA A 8 9.73 -4.49 -3.68
CA ALA A 8 9.00 -4.60 -4.94
C ALA A 8 7.49 -4.70 -4.76
N ILE A 9 7.02 -5.42 -3.74
CA ILE A 9 5.58 -5.54 -3.42
C ILE A 9 5.02 -4.17 -3.01
N LEU A 10 5.69 -3.47 -2.09
CA LEU A 10 5.26 -2.15 -1.63
C LEU A 10 5.24 -1.13 -2.76
N HIS A 11 6.23 -1.16 -3.64
CA HIS A 11 6.28 -0.30 -4.81
C HIS A 11 5.07 -0.54 -5.75
N ARG A 12 4.75 -1.81 -6.03
CA ARG A 12 3.60 -2.16 -6.88
C ARG A 12 2.26 -1.74 -6.26
N ILE A 13 2.11 -1.87 -4.95
CA ILE A 13 0.90 -1.41 -4.25
C ILE A 13 0.76 0.11 -4.37
N GLY A 14 1.84 0.85 -4.14
CA GLY A 14 1.85 2.32 -4.27
C GLY A 14 1.50 2.78 -5.68
N GLU A 15 2.07 2.14 -6.71
CA GLU A 15 1.76 2.44 -8.11
C GLU A 15 0.30 2.16 -8.47
N ALA A 16 -0.23 0.99 -8.05
CA ALA A 16 -1.62 0.64 -8.30
C ALA A 16 -2.57 1.67 -7.68
N VAL A 17 -2.32 2.08 -6.43
CA VAL A 17 -3.14 3.10 -5.75
C VAL A 17 -3.00 4.48 -6.41
N ASN A 18 -1.81 4.83 -6.90
CA ASN A 18 -1.61 6.10 -7.60
C ASN A 18 -2.36 6.18 -8.94
N SER A 19 -2.69 5.03 -9.54
CA SER A 19 -3.51 4.98 -10.76
C SER A 19 -5.01 5.14 -10.53
N LEU A 20 -5.47 5.10 -9.27
CA LEU A 20 -6.88 5.27 -8.93
C LEU A 20 -7.29 6.75 -9.03
N GLY A 21 -8.47 7.00 -9.59
CA GLY A 21 -9.06 8.33 -9.68
C GLY A 21 -9.45 8.91 -8.32
N GLY A 22 -9.41 10.23 -8.20
CA GLY A 22 -9.73 10.93 -6.95
C GLY A 22 -11.14 10.64 -6.45
N GLU A 23 -12.13 10.61 -7.36
CA GLU A 23 -13.54 10.28 -7.03
C GLU A 23 -13.68 8.88 -6.44
N PHE A 24 -13.02 7.88 -7.04
CA PHE A 24 -13.03 6.50 -6.53
C PHE A 24 -12.41 6.41 -5.13
N THR A 25 -11.26 7.05 -4.92
CA THR A 25 -10.63 7.04 -3.59
C THR A 25 -11.44 7.80 -2.54
N ALA A 26 -12.22 8.81 -2.95
CA ALA A 26 -13.11 9.56 -2.07
C ALA A 26 -14.39 8.78 -1.74
N ALA A 27 -14.87 7.94 -2.66
CA ALA A 27 -16.03 7.07 -2.46
C ALA A 27 -15.74 5.92 -1.48
N HIS A 28 -14.47 5.54 -1.33
CA HIS A 28 -14.02 4.42 -0.46
C HIS A 28 -13.08 4.88 0.67
N PRO A 29 -13.51 5.76 1.60
CA PRO A 29 -12.65 6.29 2.66
C PRO A 29 -12.24 5.27 3.72
N GLU A 30 -12.90 4.11 3.76
CA GLU A 30 -12.57 2.97 4.63
C GLU A 30 -11.19 2.36 4.31
N VAL A 31 -10.73 2.55 3.07
CA VAL A 31 -9.39 2.14 2.63
C VAL A 31 -8.40 3.28 2.83
N ARG A 32 -7.24 2.98 3.42
CA ARG A 32 -6.17 3.97 3.67
C ARG A 32 -5.32 4.26 2.43
N TRP A 33 -5.94 4.75 1.35
CA TRP A 33 -5.28 5.06 0.07
C TRP A 33 -4.02 5.90 0.22
N ARG A 34 -4.11 6.96 1.03
CA ARG A 34 -3.01 7.90 1.24
C ARG A 34 -1.79 7.23 1.89
N ALA A 35 -2.02 6.28 2.80
CA ALA A 35 -0.96 5.51 3.42
C ALA A 35 -0.34 4.49 2.45
N MET A 36 -1.16 3.83 1.63
CA MET A 36 -0.66 2.90 0.60
C MET A 36 0.14 3.62 -0.49
N LYS A 37 -0.26 4.84 -0.87
CA LYS A 37 0.53 5.69 -1.78
C LYS A 37 1.88 6.07 -1.16
N GLY A 38 1.89 6.44 0.13
CA GLY A 38 3.11 6.77 0.88
C GLY A 38 4.07 5.59 1.12
N MET A 39 3.64 4.33 0.89
CA MET A 39 4.55 3.17 0.97
C MET A 39 5.63 3.21 -0.12
N ARG A 40 5.34 3.78 -1.30
CA ARG A 40 6.35 4.01 -2.34
C ARG A 40 7.42 4.97 -1.85
N ASP A 41 7.03 6.04 -1.17
CA ASP A 41 7.95 7.06 -0.66
C ASP A 41 8.83 6.49 0.46
N LEU A 42 8.28 5.62 1.32
CA LEU A 42 9.03 4.90 2.36
C LEU A 42 10.15 4.00 1.77
N VAL A 43 9.92 3.40 0.60
CA VAL A 43 10.91 2.54 -0.09
C VAL A 43 11.88 3.35 -0.95
N ALA A 44 11.41 4.44 -1.56
CA ALA A 44 12.19 5.23 -2.51
C ALA A 44 13.18 6.21 -1.85
N HIS A 45 12.93 6.65 -0.62
CA HIS A 45 13.71 7.73 0.01
C HIS A 45 14.95 7.27 0.78
N ASP A 46 15.25 5.97 0.90
CA ASP A 46 16.20 5.56 1.96
C ASP A 46 17.08 4.34 1.68
N CYS A 47 18.13 4.55 0.89
CA CYS A 47 19.29 3.67 0.86
C CYS A 47 20.13 3.71 2.17
N GLY A 48 19.61 4.22 3.31
CA GLY A 48 20.40 4.46 4.52
C GLY A 48 19.75 4.20 5.88
N ALA A 49 18.49 4.58 6.15
CA ALA A 49 17.98 4.71 7.52
C ALA A 49 16.49 4.39 7.76
N VAL A 50 15.84 3.59 6.88
CA VAL A 50 14.53 3.04 7.25
C VAL A 50 14.72 1.99 8.32
N ASP A 51 14.12 2.22 9.48
CA ASP A 51 13.89 1.20 10.50
C ASP A 51 13.16 0.03 9.82
N HIS A 52 13.87 -1.08 9.66
CA HIS A 52 13.34 -2.27 8.99
C HIS A 52 12.11 -2.83 9.71
N GLY A 53 11.94 -2.50 11.00
CA GLY A 53 10.73 -2.76 11.76
C GLY A 53 9.51 -2.02 11.22
N ILE A 54 9.66 -0.78 10.74
CA ILE A 54 8.57 -0.02 10.12
C ILE A 54 8.18 -0.65 8.78
N LEU A 55 9.17 -0.99 7.95
CA LEU A 55 8.93 -1.65 6.65
C LEU A 55 8.24 -3.00 6.85
N TRP A 56 8.74 -3.81 7.78
CA TRP A 56 8.16 -5.12 8.10
C TRP A 56 6.76 -4.99 8.70
N ASN A 57 6.54 -4.06 9.63
CA ASN A 57 5.23 -3.81 10.21
C ASN A 57 4.22 -3.33 9.14
N ALA A 58 4.66 -2.43 8.27
CA ALA A 58 3.88 -1.93 7.15
C ALA A 58 3.50 -3.07 6.20
N LEU A 59 4.40 -4.02 5.90
CA LEU A 59 4.15 -5.18 5.04
C LEU A 59 3.34 -6.30 5.72
N ALA A 60 3.55 -6.53 7.01
CA ALA A 60 2.93 -7.64 7.74
C ALA A 60 1.48 -7.35 8.14
N HIS A 61 1.14 -6.10 8.48
CA HIS A 61 -0.16 -5.77 9.08
C HIS A 61 -1.05 -4.91 8.18
N SER A 62 -0.49 -4.03 7.35
CA SER A 62 -1.30 -3.14 6.51
C SER A 62 -1.99 -3.85 5.35
N PRO A 63 -1.32 -4.75 4.58
CA PRO A 63 -1.91 -5.31 3.36
C PRO A 63 -3.09 -6.23 3.67
N ALA A 64 -3.04 -6.99 4.77
CA ALA A 64 -4.13 -7.89 5.14
C ALA A 64 -5.43 -7.13 5.45
N ARG A 65 -5.32 -6.00 6.16
CA ARG A 65 -6.48 -5.19 6.53
C ARG A 65 -7.08 -4.49 5.31
N GLU A 66 -6.23 -3.85 4.50
CA GLU A 66 -6.70 -3.12 3.32
C GLU A 66 -7.20 -4.10 2.23
N ALA A 67 -6.62 -5.30 2.10
CA ALA A 67 -7.10 -6.33 1.18
C ALA A 67 -8.54 -6.79 1.48
N ALA A 68 -8.95 -6.82 2.75
CA ALA A 68 -10.32 -7.16 3.12
C ALA A 68 -11.32 -6.08 2.64
N HIS A 69 -10.95 -4.80 2.73
CA HIS A 69 -11.78 -3.71 2.20
C HIS A 69 -11.80 -3.71 0.68
N VAL A 70 -10.64 -3.86 0.03
CA VAL A 70 -10.57 -3.97 -1.44
C VAL A 70 -11.39 -5.15 -1.95
N ARG A 71 -11.38 -6.29 -1.26
CA ARG A 71 -12.21 -7.45 -1.64
C ARG A 71 -13.69 -7.09 -1.65
N ARG A 72 -14.19 -6.39 -0.63
CA ARG A 72 -15.59 -5.95 -0.58
C ARG A 72 -15.95 -5.03 -1.74
N ILE A 73 -15.08 -4.08 -2.06
CA ILE A 73 -15.29 -3.18 -3.21
C ILE A 73 -15.37 -3.96 -4.52
N LEU A 74 -14.52 -4.99 -4.70
CA LEU A 74 -14.57 -5.85 -5.88
C LEU A 74 -15.85 -6.72 -5.95
N ASP A 75 -16.38 -7.13 -4.79
CA ASP A 75 -17.60 -7.93 -4.70
C ASP A 75 -18.87 -7.08 -4.91
N GLU A 76 -18.82 -5.78 -4.59
CA GLU A 76 -19.90 -4.81 -4.79
C GLU A 76 -20.02 -4.36 -6.27
N GLY A 77 -18.96 -4.56 -7.06
CA GLY A 77 -18.90 -4.15 -8.46
C GLY A 77 -18.68 -2.63 -8.63
N PRO A 78 -18.04 -2.18 -9.73
CA PRO A 78 -17.87 -0.76 -10.01
C PRO A 78 -19.18 -0.05 -10.36
#